data_AF-A0A2N2HK53-F1
#
_entry.id   AF-A0A2N2HK53-F1
#
_cell.length_a   1.000
_cell.length_b   1.000
_cell.length_c   1.000
_cell.angle_alpha   90.00
_cell.angle_beta   90.00
_cell.angle_gamma   90.00
#
_symmetry.space_group_name_H-M   'P 1'
#
loop_
_entity.id
_entity.type
_entity.pdbx_description
1 polymer ?
#
loop_
_entity_poly.entity_id
_entity_poly.type
_entity_poly.pdbx_seq_one_letter_code
_entity_poly.pdbx_strand_id
1 'polypeptide(L)' 'MVLVVGGGRDPERLRVSLVVDGRRVASATGHDQEVLGRRVWDIAPFKGRTGHIEVVDATAGGWGHIMVDEILQWVKSDP' A
#
# COMPACT_ATOMS: atom_id res chain seq x y z
N MET A 1 -8.41 0.20 -6.07
CA MET A 1 -7.42 -0.86 -5.80
C MET A 1 -7.70 -1.48 -4.44
N VAL A 2 -7.47 -2.77 -4.30
CA VAL A 2 -7.53 -3.48 -3.02
C VAL A 2 -6.14 -4.05 -2.74
N LEU A 3 -5.78 -4.11 -1.47
CA LEU A 3 -4.59 -4.77 -0.95
C LEU A 3 -4.85 -5.17 0.51
N VAL A 4 -4.07 -6.09 1.04
CA VAL A 4 -4.05 -6.39 2.48
C VAL A 4 -2.67 -6.07 3.04
N VAL A 5 -2.61 -5.46 4.23
CA VAL A 5 -1.37 -4.97 4.85
C VAL A 5 -1.32 -5.37 6.33
N GLY A 6 -0.18 -5.90 6.76
CA GLY A 6 0.13 -6.30 8.14
C GLY A 6 1.54 -5.86 8.54
N GLY A 7 1.99 -6.20 9.74
CA GLY A 7 3.28 -5.77 10.28
C GLY A 7 3.18 -4.47 11.10
N GLY A 8 4.27 -3.72 11.15
CA GLY A 8 4.42 -2.53 11.98
C GLY A 8 3.63 -1.31 11.53
N ARG A 9 3.43 -0.38 12.46
CA ARG A 9 2.67 0.86 12.30
C ARG A 9 3.59 2.09 12.25
N ASP A 10 4.41 2.18 11.20
CA ASP A 10 5.27 3.34 10.96
C ASP A 10 5.04 3.92 9.55
N PRO A 11 4.36 5.07 9.41
CA PRO A 11 4.01 5.61 8.10
C PRO A 11 5.22 6.10 7.28
N GLU A 12 6.40 6.24 7.88
CA GLU A 12 7.61 6.69 7.20
C GLU A 12 8.63 5.57 6.98
N ARG A 13 8.59 4.50 7.78
CA ARG A 13 9.58 3.41 7.68
C ARG A 13 9.00 2.01 7.46
N LEU A 14 7.71 1.79 7.68
CA LEU A 14 7.01 0.51 7.50
C LEU A 14 5.68 0.72 6.77
N ARG A 15 5.74 0.86 5.45
CA ARG A 15 4.57 1.25 4.65
C ARG A 15 4.48 0.55 3.31
N VAL A 16 3.26 0.51 2.80
CA VAL A 16 2.95 0.29 1.39
C VAL A 16 2.33 1.58 0.85
N SER A 17 2.77 2.07 -0.30
CA SER A 17 2.26 3.29 -0.93
C SER A 17 1.96 3.11 -2.41
N LEU A 18 0.98 3.86 -2.91
CA LEU A 18 0.81 4.08 -4.34
C LEU A 18 1.46 5.42 -4.69
N VAL A 19 2.38 5.39 -5.66
CA VAL A 19 3.03 6.58 -6.21
C VAL A 19 2.59 6.76 -7.65
N VAL A 20 2.04 7.93 -7.98
CA VAL A 20 1.61 8.31 -9.34
C VAL A 20 2.29 9.62 -9.71
N ASP A 21 2.97 9.67 -10.85
CA ASP A 21 3.78 10.81 -11.31
C ASP A 21 4.68 11.40 -10.21
N GLY A 22 5.40 10.52 -9.50
CA GLY A 22 6.35 10.89 -8.44
C GLY A 22 5.70 11.36 -7.13
N ARG A 23 4.37 11.32 -7.00
CA ARG A 23 3.67 11.73 -5.77
C ARG A 23 3.03 10.53 -5.09
N ARG A 24 3.26 10.37 -3.79
CA ARG A 24 2.54 9.40 -2.94
C ARG A 24 1.08 9.84 -2.81
N VAL A 25 0.17 9.10 -3.45
CA VAL A 25 -1.26 9.42 -3.51
C VAL A 25 -2.11 8.59 -2.55
N ALA A 26 -1.58 7.47 -2.06
CA ALA A 26 -2.16 6.67 -1.00
C ALA A 26 -1.07 5.92 -0.24
N SER A 27 -1.32 5.58 1.03
CA SER A 27 -0.44 4.73 1.82
C SER A 27 -1.19 3.93 2.87
N ALA A 28 -0.62 2.81 3.31
CA ALA A 28 -1.10 2.00 4.41
C ALA A 28 0.07 1.42 5.21
N THR A 29 -0.16 1.21 6.50
CA THR A 29 0.72 0.48 7.40
C THR A 29 0.01 -0.76 7.93
N GLY A 30 0.76 -1.62 8.62
CA GLY A 30 0.18 -2.59 9.53
C GLY A 30 -0.35 -1.93 10.81
N HIS A 31 -0.70 -2.76 11.79
CA HIS A 31 -1.22 -2.34 13.09
C HIS A 31 -0.40 -2.89 14.25
N ASP A 32 0.88 -3.17 14.02
CA ASP A 32 1.77 -3.87 14.95
C ASP A 32 1.27 -5.28 15.23
N GLN A 33 0.84 -5.97 14.17
CA GLN A 33 0.27 -7.31 14.19
C GLN A 33 0.58 -8.03 12.87
N GLU A 34 0.78 -9.35 12.91
CA GLU A 34 0.94 -10.21 11.72
C GLU A 34 -0.38 -10.50 10.99
N VAL A 35 -1.39 -9.66 11.21
CA VAL A 35 -2.71 -9.80 10.62
C VAL A 35 -2.83 -8.88 9.42
N LEU A 36 -3.06 -9.48 8.25
CA LEU A 36 -3.27 -8.77 7.00
C LEU A 36 -4.66 -8.10 6.98
N GLY A 37 -4.68 -6.78 7.17
CA GLY A 37 -5.90 -5.99 7.16
C GLY A 37 -6.21 -5.43 5.76
N ARG A 38 -7.44 -5.59 5.30
CA ARG A 38 -7.89 -5.06 4.00
C ARG A 38 -7.79 -3.54 3.94
N ARG A 39 -7.34 -3.04 2.78
CA ARG A 39 -7.25 -1.63 2.41
C ARG A 39 -7.90 -1.44 1.05
N VAL A 40 -8.59 -0.31 0.90
CA VAL A 40 -9.22 0.09 -0.35
C VAL A 40 -8.73 1.49 -0.69
N TRP A 41 -8.11 1.62 -1.85
CA TRP A 41 -7.71 2.92 -2.38
C TRP A 41 -8.56 3.25 -3.60
N ASP A 42 -9.19 4.42 -3.58
CA ASP A 42 -9.79 4.98 -4.79
C ASP A 42 -8.66 5.45 -5.72
N ILE A 43 -8.61 4.85 -6.90
CA ILE A 43 -7.60 5.15 -7.92
C ILE A 43 -8.25 5.67 -9.22
N ALA A 44 -9.57 5.88 -9.23
CA ALA A 44 -10.28 6.40 -10.40
C ALA A 44 -9.72 7.76 -10.89
N PRO A 45 -9.31 8.70 -10.02
CA PRO A 45 -8.70 9.97 -10.44
C PRO A 45 -7.37 9.82 -11.19
N PHE A 46 -6.76 8.63 -11.18
CA PHE A 46 -5.46 8.37 -11.79
C PHE A 46 -5.56 7.51 -13.08
N LYS A 47 -6.76 7.31 -13.64
CA LYS A 47 -6.97 6.56 -14.90
C LYS A 47 -6.06 7.12 -16.01
N GLY A 48 -5.35 6.24 -16.70
CA GLY A 48 -4.45 6.60 -17.81
C GLY A 48 -3.07 7.10 -17.38
N ARG A 49 -2.79 7.23 -16.08
CA ARG A 49 -1.46 7.60 -15.56
C ARG A 49 -0.70 6.36 -15.13
N THR A 50 0.64 6.43 -15.19
CA THR A 50 1.50 5.35 -14.70
C THR A 50 1.77 5.55 -13.21
N GLY A 51 1.56 4.49 -12.44
CA GLY A 51 1.93 4.45 -11.02
C GLY A 51 2.70 3.17 -10.69
N HIS A 52 3.36 3.18 -9.54
CA HIS A 52 3.98 2.00 -8.96
C HIS A 52 3.60 1.87 -7.49
N ILE A 53 3.71 0.63 -6.99
CA ILE A 53 3.61 0.36 -5.57
C ILE A 53 5.01 0.44 -4.97
N GLU A 54 5.15 1.23 -3.92
CA GLU A 54 6.36 1.31 -3.11
C GLU A 54 6.12 0.56 -1.80
N VAL A 55 6.95 -0.44 -1.50
CA VAL A 55 6.96 -1.15 -0.22
C VAL A 55 8.24 -0.78 0.51
N VAL A 56 8.10 -0.16 1.69
CA VAL A 56 9.24 0.30 2.49
C VAL A 56 9.28 -0.47 3.78
N ASP A 57 10.40 -1.15 3.97
CA ASP A 57 10.88 -1.64 5.26
C ASP A 57 12.24 -1.01 5.53
N ALA A 58 12.25 0.01 6.38
CA ALA A 58 13.43 0.80 6.71
C ALA A 58 13.68 0.81 8.23
N THR A 59 13.27 -0.25 8.93
CA THR A 59 13.52 -0.40 10.37
C THR A 59 14.57 -1.46 10.64
N ALA A 60 15.40 -1.22 11.66
CA ALA A 60 16.46 -2.15 12.08
C ALA A 60 16.13 -2.89 13.41
N GLY A 61 14.93 -2.67 13.96
CA GLY A 61 14.48 -3.28 15.21
C GLY A 61 13.78 -4.62 14.98
N GLY A 62 13.74 -5.49 15.99
CA GLY A 62 13.28 -6.88 15.81
C GLY A 62 11.84 -7.05 15.30
N TRP A 63 10.89 -6.24 15.78
CA TRP A 63 9.49 -6.28 15.34
C TRP A 63 9.20 -5.46 14.07
N GLY A 64 10.21 -4.75 13.55
CA GLY A 64 10.03 -3.78 12.50
C GLY A 64 10.02 -4.42 11.13
N HIS A 65 8.84 -4.83 10.66
CA HIS A 65 8.64 -5.30 9.29
C HIS A 65 7.28 -4.89 8.73
N ILE A 66 7.11 -5.03 7.41
CA ILE A 66 5.86 -4.78 6.69
C ILE A 66 5.46 -6.03 5.89
N MET A 67 4.17 -6.35 5.85
CA MET A 67 3.62 -7.43 5.04
C MET A 67 2.60 -6.86 4.06
N VAL A 68 2.58 -7.38 2.84
CA VAL A 68 1.60 -7.01 1.83
C VAL A 68 1.23 -8.22 0.98
N ASP A 69 -0.06 -8.35 0.69
CA ASP A 69 -0.59 -9.37 -0.22
C ASP A 69 -1.82 -8.83 -0.97
N GLU A 70 -2.38 -9.62 -1.88
CA GLU A 70 -3.61 -9.36 -2.63
C GLU A 70 -3.68 -7.98 -3.30
N ILE A 71 -2.57 -7.53 -3.89
CA ILE A 71 -2.55 -6.27 -4.64
C ILE A 71 -3.36 -6.44 -5.92
N LEU A 72 -4.60 -5.95 -5.89
CA LEU A 72 -5.57 -6.11 -6.96
C LEU A 72 -6.03 -4.73 -7.48
N GLN A 73 -5.67 -4.45 -8.73
CA GLN A 73 -6.23 -3.34 -9.48
C GLN A 73 -7.53 -3.78 -10.16
N TRP A 74 -8.63 -3.13 -9.78
CA TRP A 74 -9.89 -3.27 -10.49
C TRP A 74 -9.94 -2.24 -11.61
N VAL A 75 -10.14 -2.70 -12.84
CA VAL A 75 -10.50 -1.84 -13.96
C VAL A 75 -12.02 -1.89 -14.07
N LYS A 76 -12.68 -0.75 -13.89
CA LYS A 76 -14.07 -0.64 -14.31
C LYS A 76 -14.06 -0.65 -15.84
N SER A 77 -14.58 -1.71 -16.45
CA SER A 77 -14.87 -1.69 -17.89
C SER A 77 -15.90 -0.59 -18.14
N ASP A 78 -15.59 0.35 -19.03
CA ASP A 78 -16.62 1.24 -19.56
C ASP A 78 -17.65 0.34 -20.30
N PRO A 79 -18.96 0.61 -20.16
CA PRO A 79 -20.00 -0.18 -20.80
C PRO A 79 -19.92 -0.16 -22.33
#